data_AF-A0A7K9MYI4-F1
#
_entry.id   AF-A0A7K9MYI4-F1
#
_cell.length_a   1.000
_cell.length_b   1.000
_cell.length_c   1.000
_cell.angle_alpha   90.00
_cell.angle_beta   90.00
_cell.angle_gamma   90.00
#
_symmetry.space_group_name_H-M   'P 1'
#
loop_
_entity.id
_entity.type
_entity.pdbx_description
1 polymer ?
#
loop_
_entity_poly.entity_id
_entity_poly.type
_entity_poly.pdbx_seq_one_letter_code
_entity_poly.pdbx_strand_id
1 'polypeptide(L)'
;MAFLMKSMLSNQVKNLGLGGGGEESKEESTPSDPAAAAGMTREEYEEYQKQMVEEKMERDAAFAQKKAERAVLRVHLREKYRLPKVSL
;
A
#
# COMPACT_ATOMS: atom_id res chain seq x y z
N MET A 1 -1.64 -11.38 11.03
CA MET A 1 -2.81 -10.66 11.60
C MET A 1 -2.44 -9.59 12.63
N ALA A 2 -1.37 -9.74 13.43
CA ALA A 2 -1.04 -8.79 14.51
C ALA A 2 -0.72 -7.35 14.05
N PHE A 3 -0.07 -7.17 12.90
CA PHE A 3 0.31 -5.84 12.38
C PHE A 3 -0.89 -5.02 11.87
N LEU A 4 -1.86 -5.68 11.22
CA LEU A 4 -3.09 -5.05 10.73
C LEU A 4 -3.96 -4.52 11.89
N MET A 5 -4.00 -5.23 13.02
CA MET A 5 -4.74 -4.79 14.21
C MET A 5 -4.07 -3.59 14.90
N LYS A 6 -2.73 -3.51 14.88
CA LYS A 6 -1.97 -2.42 15.51
C LYS A 6 -2.05 -1.10 14.73
N SER A 7 -2.06 -1.17 13.40
CA SER A 7 -2.24 0.03 12.56
C SER A 7 -3.63 0.66 12.74
N MET A 8 -4.68 -0.16 12.81
CA MET A 8 -6.05 0.33 13.04
C MET A 8 -6.23 0.95 14.43
N LEU A 9 -5.62 0.35 15.47
CA LEU A 9 -5.69 0.91 16.83
C LEU A 9 -4.92 2.24 16.94
N SER A 10 -3.79 2.38 16.24
CA SER A 10 -3.00 3.61 16.26
C SER A 10 -3.70 4.79 15.56
N ASN A 11 -4.48 4.52 14.51
CA ASN A 11 -5.19 5.56 13.77
C ASN A 11 -6.42 6.09 14.54
N GLN A 12 -7.02 5.28 15.40
CA GLN A 12 -8.12 5.72 16.28
C GLN A 12 -7.60 6.56 17.44
N VAL A 13 -6.48 6.17 18.07
CA VAL A 13 -5.89 6.90 19.20
C VAL A 13 -5.35 8.27 18.79
N LYS A 14 -4.79 8.40 17.57
CA LYS A 14 -4.30 9.69 17.04
C LYS A 14 -5.42 10.67 16.68
N ASN A 15 -6.63 10.20 16.41
CA ASN A 15 -7.76 11.05 16.00
C ASN A 15 -8.66 11.47 17.18
N LEU A 16 -8.36 11.02 18.41
CA LEU A 16 -9.17 11.26 19.61
C LEU A 16 -8.59 12.32 20.56
N GLY A 17 -7.89 13.33 20.02
CA GLY A 17 -7.79 14.65 20.66
C GLY A 17 -7.03 14.73 22.00
N LEU A 18 -5.74 14.37 22.02
CA LEU A 18 -4.83 14.76 23.11
C LEU A 18 -3.70 15.66 22.56
N GLY A 19 -4.07 16.90 22.25
CA GLY A 19 -3.11 17.99 22.09
C GLY A 19 -2.82 18.61 23.46
N GLY A 20 -1.55 18.62 23.88
CA GLY A 20 -1.15 19.33 25.10
C GLY A 20 0.29 19.08 25.57
N GLY A 21 1.22 19.92 25.09
CA GLY A 21 2.22 20.63 25.91
C GLY A 21 3.48 19.90 26.42
N GLY A 22 4.65 20.53 26.21
CA GLY A 22 5.83 20.43 27.09
C GLY A 22 7.15 20.14 26.36
N GLU A 23 7.96 21.17 26.12
CA GLU A 23 9.39 21.08 25.78
C GLU A 23 10.18 20.46 26.93
N GLU A 24 11.13 19.54 26.68
CA GLU A 24 12.51 19.52 27.24
C GLU A 24 13.40 18.53 26.44
N SER A 25 14.41 19.10 25.77
CA SER A 25 15.78 18.61 25.50
C SER A 25 16.12 17.12 25.53
N LYS A 26 16.36 16.54 24.33
CA LYS A 26 17.51 15.65 24.08
C LYS A 26 17.88 15.67 22.60
N GLU A 27 18.96 16.40 22.29
CA GLU A 27 19.76 16.15 21.09
C GLU A 27 20.37 14.74 21.22
N GLU A 28 19.91 13.77 20.45
CA GLU A 28 20.74 12.63 20.04
C GLU A 28 20.11 11.85 18.89
N SER A 29 20.80 11.86 17.75
CA SER A 29 20.60 11.01 16.57
C SER A 29 19.20 11.01 15.96
N THR A 30 19.04 11.76 14.87
CA THR A 30 18.22 11.26 13.75
C THR A 30 18.64 9.81 13.50
N PRO A 31 17.76 8.80 13.60
CA PRO A 31 18.15 7.44 13.25
C PRO A 31 18.55 7.44 11.77
N SER A 32 19.85 7.40 11.52
CA SER A 32 20.44 7.29 10.17
C SER A 32 19.99 6.01 9.48
N ASP A 33 19.49 5.04 10.25
CA ASP A 33 19.01 3.76 9.78
C ASP A 33 17.48 3.76 9.69
N PRO A 34 16.90 3.60 8.47
CA PRO A 34 15.45 3.52 8.29
C PRO A 34 14.79 2.35 9.04
N ALA A 35 15.53 1.28 9.35
CA ALA A 35 15.03 0.18 10.18
C ALA A 35 14.81 0.63 11.64
N ALA A 36 15.79 1.34 12.22
CA ALA A 36 15.70 1.89 13.57
C ALA A 36 14.61 2.96 13.68
N ALA A 37 14.42 3.79 12.64
CA ALA A 37 13.33 4.77 12.56
C ALA A 37 11.94 4.11 12.54
N ALA A 38 11.84 2.91 11.96
CA ALA A 38 10.62 2.10 11.95
C ALA A 38 10.44 1.25 13.21
N GLY A 39 11.39 1.28 14.16
CA GLY A 39 11.38 0.46 15.37
C GLY A 39 11.50 -1.05 15.09
N MET A 40 12.09 -1.41 13.94
CA MET A 40 12.30 -2.79 13.52
C MET A 40 13.79 -3.13 13.53
N THR A 41 14.12 -4.41 13.70
CA THR A 41 15.48 -4.87 13.41
C THR A 41 15.75 -4.74 11.90
N ARG A 42 17.02 -4.63 11.53
CA ARG A 42 17.41 -4.46 10.13
C ARG A 42 16.90 -5.60 9.23
N GLU A 43 16.95 -6.83 9.73
CA GLU A 43 16.47 -8.02 9.03
C GLU A 43 14.95 -7.97 8.80
N GLU A 44 14.17 -7.59 9.81
CA GLU A 44 12.72 -7.41 9.69
C GLU A 44 12.35 -6.31 8.69
N TYR A 45 13.13 -5.23 8.62
CA TYR A 45 12.91 -4.14 7.67
C TYR A 45 13.15 -4.55 6.22
N GLU A 46 14.19 -5.35 5.96
CA GLU A 46 14.50 -5.88 4.63
C GLU A 46 13.42 -6.85 4.15
N GLU A 47 12.94 -7.74 5.03
CA GLU A 47 11.80 -8.62 4.73
C GLU A 47 10.51 -7.84 4.47
N TYR A 48 10.23 -6.81 5.27
CA TYR A 48 9.08 -5.94 5.07
C TYR A 48 9.12 -5.25 3.71
N GLN A 49 10.27 -4.70 3.31
CA GLN A 49 10.41 -4.10 1.99
C GLN A 49 10.16 -5.11 0.88
N LYS A 50 10.69 -6.33 1.02
CA LYS A 50 10.47 -7.40 0.05
C LYS A 50 8.99 -7.75 -0.08
N GLN A 51 8.28 -7.93 1.03
CA GLN A 51 6.84 -8.20 1.04
C GLN A 51 6.04 -7.08 0.37
N MET A 52 6.36 -5.82 0.66
CA MET A 52 5.68 -4.67 0.05
C MET A 52 5.85 -4.62 -1.47
N VAL A 53 7.04 -5.01 -1.98
CA VAL A 53 7.30 -5.09 -3.42
C VAL A 53 6.56 -6.28 -4.05
N GLU A 54 6.63 -7.45 -3.43
CA GLU A 54 5.94 -8.67 -3.90
C GLU A 54 4.43 -8.46 -3.98
N GLU A 55 3.80 -7.94 -2.92
CA GLU A 55 2.36 -7.65 -2.91
C GLU A 55 1.98 -6.61 -3.97
N LYS A 56 2.83 -5.62 -4.22
CA LYS A 56 2.58 -4.63 -5.28
C LYS A 56 2.63 -5.30 -6.66
N MET A 57 3.64 -6.14 -6.90
CA MET A 57 3.78 -6.87 -8.17
C MET A 57 2.59 -7.79 -8.43
N GLU A 58 2.13 -8.53 -7.42
CA GLU A 58 0.96 -9.39 -7.53
C GLU A 58 -0.32 -8.61 -7.84
N ARG A 59 -0.52 -7.46 -7.16
CA ARG A 59 -1.66 -6.59 -7.43
C ARG A 59 -1.65 -6.01 -8.83
N ASP A 60 -0.48 -5.55 -9.29
CA ASP A 60 -0.33 -4.98 -10.63
C ASP A 60 -0.54 -6.04 -11.72
N ALA A 61 -0.03 -7.26 -11.51
CA ALA A 61 -0.26 -8.40 -12.40
C ALA A 61 -1.76 -8.78 -12.48
N ALA A 62 -2.43 -8.89 -11.33
CA ALA A 62 -3.87 -9.19 -11.27
C ALA A 62 -4.71 -8.09 -11.94
N PHE A 63 -4.33 -6.83 -11.76
CA PHE A 63 -4.98 -5.71 -12.42
C PHE A 63 -4.80 -5.77 -13.94
N ALA A 64 -3.57 -6.01 -14.41
CA ALA A 64 -3.27 -6.14 -15.83
C ALA A 64 -4.06 -7.29 -16.48
N GLN A 65 -4.11 -8.45 -15.82
CA GLN A 65 -4.89 -9.60 -16.27
C GLN A 65 -6.38 -9.26 -16.39
N LYS A 66 -7.01 -8.75 -15.32
CA LYS A 66 -8.45 -8.39 -15.34
C LYS A 66 -8.75 -7.32 -16.37
N LYS A 67 -7.83 -6.38 -16.59
CA LYS A 67 -7.97 -5.35 -17.63
C LYS A 67 -7.94 -5.96 -19.03
N ALA A 68 -7.04 -6.91 -19.28
CA ALA A 68 -6.95 -7.63 -20.55
C ALA A 68 -8.21 -8.47 -20.80
N GLU A 69 -8.64 -9.28 -19.82
CA GLU A 69 -9.88 -10.07 -19.88
C GLU A 69 -11.10 -9.20 -20.18
N ARG A 70 -11.24 -8.07 -19.48
CA ARG A 70 -12.33 -7.12 -19.72
C ARG A 70 -12.28 -6.52 -21.13
N ALA A 71 -11.09 -6.23 -21.66
CA ALA A 71 -10.93 -5.73 -23.02
C ALA A 71 -11.35 -6.77 -24.06
N VAL A 72 -10.91 -8.03 -23.89
CA VAL A 72 -11.27 -9.15 -24.76
C VAL A 72 -12.78 -9.38 -24.78
N LEU A 73 -13.42 -9.43 -23.61
CA LEU A 73 -14.88 -9.57 -23.53
C LEU A 73 -15.61 -8.42 -24.23
N ARG A 74 -15.13 -7.19 -24.06
CA ARG A 74 -15.69 -6.02 -24.74
C ARG A 74 -15.61 -6.16 -26.25
N VAL A 75 -14.46 -6.54 -26.79
CA VAL A 75 -14.26 -6.73 -28.24
C VAL A 75 -15.16 -7.84 -28.77
N HIS A 76 -15.19 -9.00 -28.09
CA HIS A 76 -15.98 -10.15 -28.53
C HIS A 76 -17.49 -9.85 -28.56
N LEU A 77 -18.04 -9.23 -27.51
CA LEU A 77 -19.46 -8.84 -27.48
C LEU A 77 -19.78 -7.81 -28.56
N ARG A 78 -18.90 -6.84 -28.74
CA ARG A 78 -19.05 -5.79 -29.71
C ARG A 78 -19.07 -6.33 -31.15
N GLU A 79 -18.24 -7.32 -31.46
CA GLU A 79 -18.26 -8.03 -32.74
C GLU A 79 -19.51 -8.89 -32.91
N LYS A 80 -19.87 -9.67 -31.89
CA LYS A 80 -21.06 -10.55 -31.89
C LYS A 80 -22.34 -9.79 -32.23
N TYR A 81 -22.50 -8.59 -31.69
CA TYR A 81 -23.67 -7.74 -31.92
C TYR A 81 -23.46 -6.63 -32.95
N ARG A 82 -22.33 -6.67 -33.70
CA ARG A 82 -21.98 -5.69 -34.75
C ARG A 82 -22.08 -4.23 -34.30
N LEU A 83 -21.69 -3.93 -33.06
CA LEU A 83 -21.78 -2.58 -32.52
C LEU A 83 -20.74 -1.65 -33.21
N PRO A 84 -21.08 -0.37 -33.49
CA PRO A 84 -20.18 0.58 -34.17
C PRO A 84 -19.01 1.00 -33.28
N LYS A 85 -17.79 1.11 -33.82
CA LYS A 85 -16.58 1.51 -33.04
C LYS A 85 -16.83 2.89 -32.44
N VAL A 86 -16.65 3.02 -31.14
CA VAL A 86 -16.63 4.34 -30.50
C VAL A 86 -15.30 4.97 -30.92
N SER A 87 -15.34 5.93 -31.83
CA SER A 87 -14.20 6.78 -32.13
C SER A 87 -14.00 7.72 -30.94
N LEU A 88 -12.81 7.66 -30.32
CA LEU A 88 -12.33 8.70 -29.41
C LEU A 88 -11.63 9.79 -30.22
#